data_AF-A0A2K5R364-F1
#
_entry.id   AF-A0A2K5R364-F1
#
_cell.length_a   1.000
_cell.length_b   1.000
_cell.length_c   1.000
_cell.angle_alpha   90.00
_cell.angle_beta   90.00
_cell.angle_gamma   90.00
#
_symmetry.space_group_name_H-M   'P 1'
#
loop_
_entity.id
_entity.type
_entity.pdbx_description
1 polymer ?
#
loop_
_entity_poly.entity_id
_entity_poly.type
_entity_poly.pdbx_seq_one_letter_code
_entity_poly.pdbx_strand_id
1 'polypeptide(L)'
;MHSKKRGPKAAAGKWQTPHPGPKSRAVAGKPGENHPPQRKAGQQARQPEPAESPEAPTGPAAEDRAARAIQGAFRQLRARRELARRREERREYLEQMEKLQREAYLALVRREQEAARRRREQEEAAQRERREELQRRRRLLDAAFDGDVSEIRAVLKEVASLDAVVSVLHSWDLSLTEAMLQNMEAEQQRRAQEAQRHKEAEAEWCGGMTLKVQQLAREQQQCHKELQQAYCELSRRISEHDQCEWRRMDKMELTLQAIKDAEDQVDRLQQEARKAEEALALARLVLREQTQDGEEEAQGLKCQVTELHDVLMKDVGNRIQADGRWPLVIDPSGQAATFLRYQDTNYVDTVNPEHLRPERMRLALLGALRYGKPLVFDLHEVDLFPAVQRQLEAVQERYLSLLRPTDGPEYSPTQFQEARLEHFRLFFVTKAQWPPAEQLQVLLPVRVQLPGTGL
;
A
#
# COMPACT_ATOMS: atom_id res chain seq x y z
N MET A 1 -16.00 -68.16 -12.20
CA MET A 1 -14.88 -67.83 -11.30
C MET A 1 -14.99 -66.35 -10.94
N HIS A 2 -15.78 -66.02 -9.91
CA HIS A 2 -15.28 -65.47 -8.65
C HIS A 2 -14.42 -64.20 -8.79
N SER A 3 -15.09 -63.05 -8.82
CA SER A 3 -14.62 -61.87 -8.08
C SER A 3 -15.81 -61.05 -7.59
N LYS A 4 -16.23 -61.38 -6.36
CA LYS A 4 -16.96 -60.55 -5.38
C LYS A 4 -16.01 -59.38 -5.01
N LYS A 5 -16.37 -58.17 -4.60
CA LYS A 5 -17.56 -57.60 -3.93
C LYS A 5 -17.26 -56.09 -3.73
N ARG A 6 -18.33 -55.29 -3.65
CA ARG A 6 -18.51 -54.13 -2.74
C ARG A 6 -17.63 -52.87 -2.88
N GLY A 7 -18.26 -51.78 -3.34
CA GLY A 7 -18.41 -50.59 -2.47
C GLY A 7 -19.64 -50.76 -1.55
N PRO A 8 -20.07 -49.77 -0.74
CA PRO A 8 -19.50 -48.45 -0.47
C PRO A 8 -19.36 -48.19 1.06
N LYS A 9 -18.74 -47.08 1.47
CA LYS A 9 -19.15 -46.42 2.73
C LYS A 9 -18.78 -44.94 2.76
N ALA A 10 -19.82 -44.12 2.72
CA ALA A 10 -19.82 -42.73 3.13
C ALA A 10 -19.50 -42.65 4.64
N ALA A 11 -18.65 -41.69 5.01
CA ALA A 11 -18.54 -41.21 6.37
C ALA A 11 -18.80 -39.70 6.35
N ALA A 12 -20.05 -39.36 6.69
CA ALA A 12 -20.40 -38.06 7.23
C ALA A 12 -19.85 -37.95 8.65
N GLY A 13 -19.36 -36.77 9.05
CA GLY A 13 -19.24 -36.46 10.48
C GLY A 13 -18.15 -35.49 10.89
N LYS A 14 -18.57 -34.23 11.04
CA LYS A 14 -18.17 -33.28 12.09
C LYS A 14 -16.78 -32.63 11.98
N TRP A 15 -16.83 -31.40 11.47
CA TRP A 15 -15.92 -30.31 11.84
C TRP A 15 -15.79 -30.23 13.36
N GLN A 16 -14.57 -30.40 13.86
CA GLN A 16 -14.21 -30.15 15.25
C GLN A 16 -13.75 -28.69 15.36
N THR A 17 -14.48 -27.93 16.17
CA THR A 17 -14.10 -26.63 16.70
C THR A 17 -12.87 -26.77 17.62
N PRO A 18 -11.87 -25.87 17.54
CA PRO A 18 -10.79 -25.87 18.52
C PRO A 18 -11.29 -25.33 19.87
N HIS A 19 -11.06 -26.11 20.92
CA HIS A 19 -11.31 -25.71 22.31
C HIS A 19 -10.33 -24.62 22.76
N PRO A 20 -10.78 -23.60 23.52
CA PRO A 20 -9.91 -22.64 24.17
C PRO A 20 -9.30 -23.23 25.46
N GLY A 21 -8.00 -23.04 25.65
CA GLY A 21 -7.25 -23.44 26.84
C GLY A 21 -7.63 -22.65 28.12
N PRO A 22 -7.17 -23.11 29.30
CA PRO A 22 -7.76 -22.74 30.58
C PRO A 22 -7.34 -21.35 31.07
N LYS A 23 -8.33 -20.62 31.57
CA LYS A 23 -8.20 -19.31 32.21
C LYS A 23 -7.50 -19.45 33.57
N SER A 24 -6.41 -18.72 33.74
CA SER A 24 -5.75 -18.46 35.01
C SER A 24 -6.69 -17.71 35.97
N ARG A 25 -6.90 -18.29 37.14
CA ARG A 25 -7.79 -17.84 38.21
C ARG A 25 -7.11 -16.74 39.01
N ALA A 26 -7.55 -15.48 38.84
CA ALA A 26 -7.18 -14.37 39.70
C ALA A 26 -7.91 -14.50 41.05
N VAL A 27 -7.13 -14.51 42.14
CA VAL A 27 -7.64 -14.53 43.52
C VAL A 27 -8.04 -13.11 43.91
N ALA A 28 -9.23 -13.03 44.53
CA ALA A 28 -9.86 -11.82 45.03
C ALA A 28 -9.08 -11.20 46.20
N GLY A 29 -8.91 -9.87 46.16
CA GLY A 29 -8.45 -9.07 47.29
C GLY A 29 -9.13 -7.70 47.28
N LYS A 30 -9.96 -7.44 48.29
CA LYS A 30 -10.46 -6.13 48.75
C LYS A 30 -10.88 -6.29 50.23
N PRO A 31 -11.04 -5.21 51.01
CA PRO A 31 -10.30 -3.95 51.04
C PRO A 31 -9.85 -3.60 52.48
N GLY A 32 -8.73 -2.91 52.64
CA GLY A 32 -8.30 -2.36 53.93
C GLY A 32 -8.68 -0.89 54.06
N GLU A 33 -9.72 -0.60 54.85
CA GLU A 33 -9.93 0.69 55.49
C GLU A 33 -8.90 0.88 56.61
N ASN A 34 -8.37 2.10 56.78
CA ASN A 34 -8.12 2.74 58.08
C ASN A 34 -7.55 4.16 57.88
N HIS A 35 -8.33 5.15 58.29
CA HIS A 35 -7.85 6.48 58.70
C HIS A 35 -7.37 6.44 60.18
N PRO A 36 -7.00 7.56 60.84
CA PRO A 36 -5.63 8.07 60.98
C PRO A 36 -5.19 8.12 62.46
N PRO A 37 -3.91 8.43 62.81
CA PRO A 37 -3.57 8.74 64.19
C PRO A 37 -3.67 10.25 64.49
N GLN A 38 -4.39 10.57 65.56
CA GLN A 38 -4.48 11.87 66.20
C GLN A 38 -3.21 12.23 67.00
N ARG A 39 -2.81 13.50 66.84
CA ARG A 39 -2.37 14.49 67.85
C ARG A 39 -1.47 14.04 69.02
N LYS A 40 -0.31 14.69 69.11
CA LYS A 40 0.19 15.29 70.37
C LYS A 40 0.60 16.74 70.15
N ALA A 41 0.17 17.59 71.08
CA ALA A 41 0.43 19.02 71.14
C ALA A 41 1.81 19.32 71.75
N GLY A 42 2.41 20.40 71.28
CA GLY A 42 3.57 21.06 71.89
C GLY A 42 3.68 22.48 71.32
N GLN A 43 3.38 23.47 72.16
CA GLN A 43 3.40 24.90 71.87
C GLN A 43 4.84 25.41 71.64
N GLN A 44 5.05 26.36 70.73
CA GLN A 44 5.36 27.75 71.07
C GLN A 44 5.54 28.64 69.83
N ALA A 45 5.28 29.91 70.05
CA ALA A 45 5.08 30.98 69.08
C ALA A 45 6.38 31.52 68.46
N ARG A 46 6.28 31.99 67.22
CA ARG A 46 6.57 33.38 66.80
C ARG A 46 6.36 33.53 65.29
N GLN A 47 5.47 34.45 64.91
CA GLN A 47 5.41 34.97 63.54
C GLN A 47 6.56 35.97 63.33
N PRO A 48 6.95 36.18 62.06
CA PRO A 48 6.82 37.54 61.53
C PRO A 48 6.20 37.59 60.12
N GLU A 49 5.26 38.53 59.98
CA GLU A 49 4.92 39.45 58.87
C GLU A 49 4.96 39.01 57.38
N PRO A 50 4.00 39.49 56.55
CA PRO A 50 3.74 38.98 55.21
C PRO A 50 4.53 39.73 54.12
N ALA A 51 5.02 38.98 53.13
CA ALA A 51 5.49 39.54 51.86
C ALA A 51 4.35 39.50 50.83
N GLU A 52 3.98 40.66 50.29
CA GLU A 52 3.08 40.84 49.16
C GLU A 52 3.62 40.16 47.89
N SER A 53 2.75 39.44 47.16
CA SER A 53 2.88 39.09 45.73
C SER A 53 1.62 38.33 45.24
N PRO A 54 1.29 38.37 43.94
CA PRO A 54 0.22 39.17 43.31
C PRO A 54 -1.14 38.45 43.19
N GLU A 55 -2.20 39.21 42.90
CA GLU A 55 -3.55 38.71 42.63
C GLU A 55 -3.57 37.65 41.51
N ALA A 56 -4.07 36.45 41.83
CA ALA A 56 -4.41 35.42 40.86
C ALA A 56 -5.80 35.71 40.24
N PRO A 57 -6.03 35.44 38.95
CA PRO A 57 -7.31 35.73 38.31
C PRO A 57 -8.41 34.88 38.95
N THR A 58 -9.47 35.53 39.41
CA THR A 58 -10.69 34.91 39.93
C THR A 58 -11.20 33.84 38.97
N GLY A 59 -11.10 32.57 39.38
CA GLY A 59 -11.70 31.46 38.66
C GLY A 59 -13.23 31.57 38.58
N PRO A 60 -13.88 30.90 37.61
CA PRO A 60 -15.32 31.04 37.35
C PRO A 60 -16.15 30.72 38.60
N ALA A 61 -17.23 31.47 38.83
CA ALA A 61 -18.07 31.36 40.01
C ALA A 61 -18.60 29.92 40.21
N ALA A 62 -18.92 29.53 41.45
CA ALA A 62 -19.42 28.17 41.73
C ALA A 62 -20.66 27.80 40.89
N GLU A 63 -21.47 28.81 40.57
CA GLU A 63 -22.64 28.73 39.70
C GLU A 63 -22.27 28.38 38.25
N ASP A 64 -21.20 28.96 37.70
CA ASP A 64 -20.70 28.65 36.35
C ASP A 64 -20.18 27.21 36.26
N ARG A 65 -19.57 26.70 37.33
CA ARG A 65 -19.14 25.30 37.42
C ARG A 65 -20.32 24.34 37.45
N ALA A 66 -21.36 24.67 38.21
CA ALA A 66 -22.61 23.90 38.25
C ALA A 66 -23.34 23.92 36.90
N ALA A 67 -23.44 25.08 36.26
CA ALA A 67 -24.04 25.24 34.94
C ALA A 67 -23.30 24.40 33.88
N ARG A 68 -21.96 24.43 33.87
CA ARG A 68 -21.14 23.60 32.97
C ARG A 68 -21.33 22.11 33.23
N ALA A 69 -21.45 21.68 34.49
CA ALA A 69 -21.72 20.28 34.84
C ALA A 69 -23.10 19.82 34.36
N ILE A 70 -24.15 20.63 34.54
CA ILE A 70 -25.51 20.34 34.07
C ILE A 70 -25.56 20.29 32.54
N GLN A 71 -24.94 21.26 31.86
CA GLN A 71 -24.86 21.29 30.40
C GLN A 71 -24.07 20.08 29.86
N GLY A 72 -22.98 19.69 30.53
CA GLY A 72 -22.20 18.49 30.21
C GLY A 72 -23.04 17.21 30.34
N ALA A 73 -23.79 17.06 31.43
CA ALA A 73 -24.67 15.92 31.65
C ALA A 73 -25.80 15.84 30.60
N PHE A 74 -26.40 16.98 30.25
CA PHE A 74 -27.45 17.04 29.23
C PHE A 74 -26.93 16.68 27.83
N ARG A 75 -25.76 17.19 27.45
CA ARG A 75 -25.07 16.81 26.20
C ARG A 75 -24.76 15.31 26.18
N GLN A 76 -24.30 14.75 27.29
CA GLN A 76 -24.02 13.31 27.41
C GLN A 76 -25.29 12.45 27.28
N LEU A 77 -26.40 12.86 27.90
CA LEU A 77 -27.68 12.16 27.77
C LEU A 77 -28.20 12.19 26.33
N ARG A 78 -28.13 13.35 25.66
CA ARG A 78 -28.54 13.48 24.25
C ARG A 78 -27.67 12.62 23.34
N ALA A 79 -26.35 12.61 23.56
CA ALA A 79 -25.43 11.75 22.80
C ALA A 79 -25.73 10.26 23.01
N ARG A 80 -26.06 9.82 24.24
CA ARG A 80 -26.45 8.44 24.53
C ARG A 80 -27.76 8.03 23.85
N ARG A 81 -28.77 8.91 23.86
CA ARG A 81 -30.05 8.67 23.16
C ARG A 81 -29.87 8.58 21.65
N GLU A 82 -29.10 9.49 21.06
CA GLU A 82 -28.79 9.47 19.64
C GLU A 82 -28.02 8.19 19.25
N LEU A 83 -27.05 7.78 20.08
CA LEU A 83 -26.31 6.53 19.86
C LEU A 83 -27.23 5.30 19.94
N ALA A 84 -28.17 5.27 20.88
CA ALA A 84 -29.15 4.19 20.99
C ALA A 84 -30.05 4.12 19.74
N ARG A 85 -30.58 5.27 19.29
CA ARG A 85 -31.38 5.35 18.06
C ARG A 85 -30.61 4.83 16.84
N ARG A 86 -29.37 5.29 16.65
CA ARG A 86 -28.53 4.82 15.52
C ARG A 86 -28.19 3.34 15.59
N ARG A 87 -28.10 2.76 16.80
CA ARG A 87 -27.90 1.31 16.97
C ARG A 87 -29.13 0.52 16.57
N GLU A 88 -30.32 1.02 16.90
CA GLU A 88 -31.60 0.43 16.46
C GLU A 88 -31.77 0.54 14.94
N GLU A 89 -31.57 1.74 14.36
CA GLU A 89 -31.62 1.95 12.90
C GLU A 89 -30.64 1.04 12.16
N ARG A 90 -29.40 0.91 12.66
CA ARG A 90 -28.40 0.00 12.08
C ARG A 90 -28.82 -1.46 12.20
N ARG A 91 -29.46 -1.85 13.32
CA ARG A 91 -29.95 -3.21 13.52
C ARG A 91 -31.09 -3.52 12.54
N GLU A 92 -32.07 -2.64 12.41
CA GLU A 92 -33.18 -2.78 11.47
C GLU A 92 -32.67 -2.87 10.02
N TYR A 93 -31.71 -2.01 9.66
CA TYR A 93 -31.07 -2.08 8.34
C TYR A 93 -30.38 -3.44 8.10
N LEU A 94 -29.64 -3.95 9.08
CA LEU A 94 -28.99 -5.26 8.97
C LEU A 94 -30.00 -6.40 8.84
N GLU A 95 -31.10 -6.36 9.60
CA GLU A 95 -32.18 -7.36 9.52
C GLU A 95 -32.89 -7.31 8.15
N GLN A 96 -33.11 -6.11 7.60
CA GLN A 96 -33.66 -5.93 6.24
C GLN A 96 -32.70 -6.46 5.17
N MET A 97 -31.41 -6.15 5.29
CA MET A 97 -30.37 -6.66 4.39
C MET A 97 -30.31 -8.18 4.43
N GLU A 98 -30.36 -8.79 5.62
CA GLU A 98 -30.36 -10.24 5.76
C GLU A 98 -31.63 -10.87 5.16
N LYS A 99 -32.79 -10.25 5.34
CA LYS A 99 -34.05 -10.71 4.72
C LYS A 99 -33.96 -10.67 3.20
N LEU A 100 -33.49 -9.57 2.62
CA LEU A 100 -33.32 -9.43 1.17
C LEU A 100 -32.30 -10.43 0.62
N GLN A 101 -31.18 -10.65 1.33
CA GLN A 101 -30.19 -11.65 0.94
C GLN A 101 -30.77 -13.07 0.96
N ARG A 102 -31.55 -13.42 2.00
CA ARG A 102 -32.23 -14.72 2.09
C ARG A 102 -33.27 -14.90 0.98
N GLU A 103 -34.07 -13.88 0.70
CA GLU A 103 -35.06 -13.91 -0.38
C GLU A 103 -34.40 -14.05 -1.76
N ALA A 104 -33.33 -13.29 -2.03
CA ALA A 104 -32.55 -13.39 -3.25
C ALA A 104 -31.92 -14.78 -3.41
N TYR A 105 -31.36 -15.35 -2.33
CA TYR A 105 -30.81 -16.70 -2.33
C TYR A 105 -31.89 -17.76 -2.59
N LEU A 106 -33.05 -17.66 -1.94
CA LEU A 106 -34.15 -18.59 -2.18
C LEU A 106 -34.70 -18.47 -3.61
N ALA A 107 -34.77 -17.27 -4.17
CA ALA A 107 -35.16 -17.04 -5.55
C ALA A 107 -34.14 -17.65 -6.54
N LEU A 108 -32.84 -17.48 -6.27
CA LEU A 108 -31.75 -18.11 -7.04
C LEU A 108 -31.88 -19.64 -7.03
N VAL A 109 -32.00 -20.23 -5.84
CA VAL A 109 -32.13 -21.69 -5.68
C VAL A 109 -33.39 -22.22 -6.37
N ARG A 110 -34.53 -21.52 -6.28
CA ARG A 110 -35.76 -21.91 -7.00
C ARG A 110 -35.55 -21.87 -8.51
N ARG A 111 -34.94 -20.81 -9.03
CA ARG A 111 -34.60 -20.68 -10.45
C ARG A 111 -33.66 -21.80 -10.91
N GLU A 112 -32.65 -22.14 -10.12
CA GLU A 112 -31.75 -23.25 -10.42
C GLU A 112 -32.46 -24.61 -10.40
N GLN A 113 -33.33 -24.85 -9.41
CA GLN A 113 -34.10 -26.10 -9.32
C GLN A 113 -35.10 -26.23 -10.47
N GLU A 114 -35.78 -25.16 -10.85
CA GLU A 114 -36.69 -25.13 -12.00
C GLU A 114 -35.92 -25.33 -13.31
N ALA A 115 -34.76 -24.67 -13.47
CA ALA A 115 -33.90 -24.88 -14.63
C ALA A 115 -33.37 -26.32 -14.68
N ALA A 116 -32.98 -26.90 -13.55
CA ALA A 116 -32.54 -28.28 -13.47
C ALA A 116 -33.68 -29.28 -13.78
N ARG A 117 -34.90 -29.02 -13.32
CA ARG A 117 -36.09 -29.82 -13.69
C ARG A 117 -36.37 -29.75 -15.19
N ARG A 118 -36.41 -28.54 -15.75
CA ARG A 118 -36.60 -28.33 -17.19
C ARG A 118 -35.51 -29.01 -18.01
N ARG A 119 -34.24 -28.93 -17.57
CA ARG A 119 -33.13 -29.64 -18.22
C ARG A 119 -33.31 -31.14 -18.19
N ARG A 120 -33.70 -31.72 -17.04
CA ARG A 120 -33.97 -33.17 -16.95
C ARG A 120 -35.13 -33.59 -17.83
N GLU A 121 -36.23 -32.82 -17.83
CA GLU A 121 -37.38 -33.09 -18.70
C GLU A 121 -37.00 -33.01 -20.19
N GLN A 122 -36.19 -32.01 -20.57
CA GLN A 122 -35.65 -31.88 -21.93
C GLN A 122 -34.68 -33.00 -22.28
N GLU A 123 -33.79 -33.39 -21.38
CA GLU A 123 -32.85 -34.50 -21.57
C GLU A 123 -33.58 -35.83 -21.70
N GLU A 124 -34.60 -36.08 -20.87
CA GLU A 124 -35.43 -37.29 -20.95
C GLU A 124 -36.26 -37.31 -22.24
N ALA A 125 -36.85 -36.18 -22.63
CA ALA A 125 -37.57 -36.05 -23.90
C ALA A 125 -36.63 -36.27 -25.09
N ALA A 126 -35.47 -35.61 -25.12
CA ALA A 126 -34.46 -35.78 -26.15
C ALA A 126 -33.90 -37.21 -26.19
N GLN A 127 -33.77 -37.89 -25.04
CA GLN A 127 -33.39 -39.31 -25.00
C GLN A 127 -34.48 -40.21 -25.56
N ARG A 128 -35.76 -39.94 -25.29
CA ARG A 128 -36.88 -40.69 -25.88
C ARG A 128 -36.92 -40.51 -27.39
N GLU A 129 -36.82 -39.27 -27.87
CA GLU A 129 -36.75 -38.96 -29.30
C GLU A 129 -35.56 -39.64 -29.97
N ARG A 130 -34.35 -39.54 -29.38
CA ARG A 130 -33.16 -40.23 -29.90
C ARG A 130 -33.32 -41.75 -29.93
N ARG A 131 -33.99 -42.35 -28.94
CA ARG A 131 -34.28 -43.79 -28.93
C ARG A 131 -35.24 -44.17 -30.06
N GLU A 132 -36.30 -43.39 -30.26
CA GLU A 132 -37.24 -43.60 -31.37
C GLU A 132 -36.55 -43.41 -32.73
N GLU A 133 -35.69 -42.39 -32.86
CA GLU A 133 -34.90 -42.15 -34.07
C GLU A 133 -33.92 -43.28 -34.36
N LEU A 134 -33.17 -43.75 -33.35
CA LEU A 134 -32.26 -44.89 -33.47
C LEU A 134 -33.01 -46.18 -33.80
N GLN A 135 -34.22 -46.38 -33.25
CA GLN A 135 -35.08 -47.51 -33.61
C GLN A 135 -35.54 -47.43 -35.06
N ARG A 136 -35.99 -46.25 -35.53
CA ARG A 136 -36.36 -46.02 -36.93
C ARG A 136 -35.16 -46.22 -37.87
N ARG A 137 -33.98 -45.70 -37.52
CA ARG A 137 -32.73 -45.87 -38.28
C ARG A 137 -32.30 -47.32 -38.35
N ARG A 138 -32.41 -48.06 -37.24
CA ARG A 138 -32.11 -49.49 -37.21
C ARG A 138 -33.06 -50.28 -38.10
N ARG A 139 -34.38 -50.06 -37.99
CA ARG A 139 -35.39 -50.67 -38.87
C ARG A 139 -35.08 -50.42 -40.35
N LEU A 140 -34.69 -49.18 -40.69
CA LEU A 140 -34.34 -48.80 -42.05
C LEU A 140 -33.06 -49.51 -42.56
N LEU A 141 -32.03 -49.61 -41.71
CA LEU A 141 -30.76 -50.26 -42.08
C LEU A 141 -30.91 -51.78 -42.22
N ASP A 142 -31.63 -52.42 -41.30
CA ASP A 142 -31.90 -53.86 -41.34
C ASP A 142 -32.74 -54.20 -42.60
N ALA A 143 -33.79 -53.41 -42.90
CA ALA A 143 -34.59 -53.56 -44.11
C ALA A 143 -33.79 -53.30 -45.41
N ALA A 144 -32.85 -52.36 -45.40
CA ALA A 144 -31.95 -52.11 -46.54
C ALA A 144 -30.97 -53.26 -46.79
N PHE A 145 -30.51 -53.93 -45.73
CA PHE A 145 -29.64 -55.09 -45.82
C PHE A 145 -30.39 -56.33 -46.35
N ASP A 146 -31.62 -56.54 -45.89
CA ASP A 146 -32.47 -57.68 -46.30
C ASP A 146 -33.19 -57.45 -47.64
N GLY A 147 -33.09 -56.24 -48.22
CA GLY A 147 -33.76 -55.87 -49.47
C GLY A 147 -35.28 -55.69 -49.33
N ASP A 148 -35.79 -55.46 -48.12
CA ASP A 148 -37.21 -55.24 -47.85
C ASP A 148 -37.64 -53.81 -48.21
N VAL A 149 -37.96 -53.62 -49.49
CA VAL A 149 -38.43 -52.34 -50.06
C VAL A 149 -39.75 -51.87 -49.42
N SER A 150 -40.58 -52.78 -48.90
CA SER A 150 -41.84 -52.44 -48.25
C SER A 150 -41.61 -51.77 -46.89
N GLU A 151 -40.72 -52.33 -46.08
CA GLU A 151 -40.37 -51.77 -44.75
C GLU A 151 -39.62 -50.43 -44.87
N ILE A 152 -38.70 -50.31 -45.83
CA ILE A 152 -38.03 -49.04 -46.16
C ILE A 152 -39.06 -47.94 -46.48
N ARG A 153 -40.05 -48.27 -47.32
CA ARG A 153 -41.11 -47.33 -47.70
C ARG A 153 -42.01 -46.99 -46.51
N ALA A 154 -42.25 -47.94 -45.60
CA ALA A 154 -43.05 -47.72 -44.38
C ALA A 154 -42.37 -46.73 -43.42
N VAL A 155 -41.08 -46.92 -43.12
CA VAL A 155 -40.31 -46.01 -42.24
C VAL A 155 -40.22 -44.60 -42.84
N LEU A 156 -39.99 -44.49 -44.15
CA LEU A 156 -39.98 -43.19 -44.85
C LEU A 156 -41.36 -42.51 -44.82
N LYS A 157 -42.44 -43.29 -44.93
CA LYS A 157 -43.82 -42.78 -44.85
C LYS A 157 -44.17 -42.33 -43.44
N GLU A 158 -43.74 -43.05 -42.40
CA GLU A 158 -43.88 -42.63 -40.99
C GLU A 158 -43.25 -41.23 -40.77
N VAL A 159 -42.02 -41.03 -41.26
CA VAL A 159 -41.31 -39.74 -41.14
C VAL A 159 -41.95 -38.63 -41.98
N ALA A 160 -42.36 -38.94 -43.21
CA ALA A 160 -43.01 -37.97 -44.11
C ALA A 160 -44.46 -37.65 -43.72
N SER A 161 -45.11 -38.51 -42.92
CA SER A 161 -46.48 -38.32 -42.43
C SER A 161 -46.58 -37.59 -41.09
N LEU A 162 -45.44 -37.26 -40.47
CA LEU A 162 -45.42 -36.38 -39.31
C LEU A 162 -45.96 -35.02 -39.74
N ASP A 163 -47.16 -34.70 -39.29
CA ASP A 163 -47.86 -33.45 -39.59
C ASP A 163 -46.99 -32.22 -39.27
N ALA A 164 -46.13 -32.36 -38.25
CA ALA A 164 -45.10 -31.39 -37.90
C ALA A 164 -44.07 -31.15 -39.03
N VAL A 165 -43.59 -32.18 -39.71
CA VAL A 165 -42.57 -32.06 -40.78
C VAL A 165 -43.20 -31.47 -42.04
N VAL A 166 -44.40 -31.92 -42.39
CA VAL A 166 -45.14 -31.41 -43.57
C VAL A 166 -45.52 -29.95 -43.37
N SER A 167 -46.06 -29.59 -42.20
CA SER A 167 -46.41 -28.22 -41.85
C SER A 167 -45.18 -27.31 -41.89
N VAL A 168 -44.07 -27.73 -41.28
CA VAL A 168 -42.82 -26.96 -41.25
C VAL A 168 -42.28 -26.72 -42.66
N LEU A 169 -42.24 -27.73 -43.54
CA LEU A 169 -41.72 -27.57 -44.90
C LEU A 169 -42.62 -26.68 -45.77
N HIS A 170 -43.95 -26.76 -45.61
CA HIS A 170 -44.87 -25.91 -46.37
C HIS A 170 -44.90 -24.46 -45.87
N SER A 171 -44.65 -24.23 -44.58
CA SER A 171 -44.58 -22.89 -44.00
C SER A 171 -43.15 -22.32 -43.95
N TRP A 172 -42.14 -23.05 -44.44
CA TRP A 172 -40.75 -22.59 -44.41
C TRP A 172 -40.55 -21.48 -45.44
N ASP A 173 -40.49 -20.25 -44.95
CA ASP A 173 -40.10 -19.11 -45.76
C ASP A 173 -38.57 -18.91 -45.69
N LEU A 174 -37.88 -19.24 -46.79
CA LEU A 174 -36.44 -19.07 -46.91
C LEU A 174 -36.02 -17.61 -46.74
N SER A 175 -36.87 -16.66 -47.16
CA SER A 175 -36.57 -15.23 -47.08
C SER A 175 -36.51 -14.72 -45.64
N LEU A 176 -37.31 -15.31 -44.74
CA LEU A 176 -37.27 -15.00 -43.30
C LEU A 176 -35.96 -15.47 -42.67
N THR A 177 -35.49 -16.67 -43.02
CA THR A 177 -34.18 -17.18 -42.58
C THR A 177 -33.02 -16.35 -43.12
N GLU A 178 -33.07 -15.97 -44.39
CA GLU A 178 -32.08 -15.08 -45.03
C GLU A 178 -32.02 -13.72 -44.32
N ALA A 179 -33.19 -13.12 -44.05
CA ALA A 179 -33.29 -11.85 -43.32
C ALA A 179 -32.80 -11.95 -41.87
N MET A 180 -33.05 -13.07 -41.18
CA MET A 180 -32.55 -13.30 -39.83
C MET A 180 -31.03 -13.46 -39.80
N LEU A 181 -30.44 -14.19 -40.76
CA LEU A 181 -28.98 -14.32 -40.91
C LEU A 181 -28.33 -12.96 -41.18
N GLN A 182 -28.91 -12.16 -42.10
CA GLN A 182 -28.44 -10.79 -42.37
C GLN A 182 -28.51 -9.91 -41.12
N ASN A 183 -29.57 -10.01 -40.32
CA ASN A 183 -29.71 -9.24 -39.09
C ASN A 183 -28.71 -9.69 -38.01
N MET A 184 -28.46 -11.00 -37.89
CA MET A 184 -27.43 -11.54 -36.99
C MET A 184 -26.03 -11.08 -37.40
N GLU A 185 -25.72 -11.09 -38.69
CA GLU A 185 -24.43 -10.62 -39.22
C GLU A 185 -24.26 -9.12 -39.01
N ALA A 186 -25.31 -8.32 -39.26
CA ALA A 186 -25.32 -6.90 -38.97
C ALA A 186 -25.15 -6.60 -37.47
N GLU A 187 -25.77 -7.39 -36.58
CA GLU A 187 -25.60 -7.22 -35.14
C GLU A 187 -24.19 -7.64 -34.67
N GLN A 188 -23.61 -8.70 -35.24
CA GLN A 188 -22.21 -9.07 -34.99
C GLN A 188 -21.26 -7.97 -35.45
N GLN A 189 -21.47 -7.41 -36.64
CA GLN A 189 -20.69 -6.29 -37.15
C GLN A 189 -20.84 -5.05 -36.25
N ARG A 190 -22.04 -4.75 -35.77
CA ARG A 190 -22.28 -3.63 -34.84
C ARG A 190 -21.54 -3.84 -33.53
N ARG A 191 -21.63 -5.02 -32.91
CA ARG A 191 -20.90 -5.36 -31.67
C ARG A 191 -19.39 -5.31 -31.88
N ALA A 192 -18.89 -5.76 -33.03
CA ALA A 192 -17.46 -5.67 -33.36
C ALA A 192 -17.01 -4.21 -33.49
N GLN A 193 -17.79 -3.36 -34.16
CA GLN A 193 -17.51 -1.93 -34.26
C GLN A 193 -17.58 -1.22 -32.90
N GLU A 194 -18.57 -1.54 -32.06
CA GLU A 194 -18.68 -1.01 -30.69
C GLU A 194 -17.49 -1.44 -29.83
N ALA A 195 -17.07 -2.71 -29.90
CA ALA A 195 -15.89 -3.21 -29.19
C ALA A 195 -14.59 -2.55 -29.70
N GLN A 196 -14.48 -2.31 -31.01
CA GLN A 196 -13.35 -1.60 -31.61
C GLN A 196 -13.28 -0.15 -31.10
N ARG A 197 -14.41 0.57 -31.11
CA ARG A 197 -14.50 1.93 -30.58
C ARG A 197 -14.17 2.01 -29.09
N HIS A 198 -14.62 1.02 -28.31
CA HIS A 198 -14.30 0.95 -26.89
C HIS A 198 -12.78 0.80 -26.68
N LYS A 199 -12.14 -0.11 -27.40
CA LYS A 199 -10.68 -0.31 -27.35
C LYS A 199 -9.90 0.94 -27.78
N GLU A 200 -10.35 1.61 -28.83
CA GLU A 200 -9.73 2.86 -29.31
C GLU A 200 -9.88 3.96 -28.25
N ALA A 201 -11.06 4.14 -27.65
CA ALA A 201 -11.28 5.10 -26.58
C ALA A 201 -10.46 4.79 -25.32
N GLU A 202 -10.34 3.51 -24.95
CA GLU A 202 -9.47 3.07 -23.85
C GLU A 202 -8.00 3.36 -24.14
N ALA A 203 -7.53 3.11 -25.37
CA ALA A 203 -6.17 3.39 -25.78
C ALA A 203 -5.86 4.90 -25.80
N GLU A 204 -6.77 5.72 -26.33
CA GLU A 204 -6.66 7.18 -26.31
C GLU A 204 -6.61 7.72 -24.89
N TRP A 205 -7.49 7.22 -24.01
CA TRP A 205 -7.51 7.59 -22.60
C TRP A 205 -6.22 7.18 -21.88
N CYS A 206 -5.74 5.94 -22.08
CA CYS A 206 -4.48 5.46 -21.50
C CYS A 206 -3.29 6.29 -22.00
N GLY A 207 -3.26 6.63 -23.29
CA GLY A 207 -2.26 7.51 -23.88
C GLY A 207 -2.28 8.91 -23.24
N GLY A 208 -3.47 9.50 -23.08
CA GLY A 208 -3.66 10.78 -22.40
C GLY A 208 -3.21 10.75 -20.94
N MET A 209 -3.55 9.69 -20.20
CA MET A 209 -3.15 9.51 -18.81
C MET A 209 -1.64 9.33 -18.68
N THR A 210 -1.01 8.57 -19.58
CA THR A 210 0.45 8.39 -19.62
C THR A 210 1.16 9.74 -19.82
N LEU A 211 0.66 10.58 -20.73
CA LEU A 211 1.17 11.94 -20.92
C LEU A 211 0.98 12.80 -19.65
N LYS A 212 -0.15 12.67 -18.96
CA LYS A 212 -0.40 13.40 -17.71
C LYS A 212 0.57 12.98 -16.61
N VAL A 213 0.84 11.68 -16.45
CA VAL A 213 1.85 11.16 -15.51
C VAL A 213 3.24 11.73 -15.84
N GLN A 214 3.62 11.79 -17.12
CA GLN A 214 4.90 12.39 -17.52
C GLN A 214 4.98 13.89 -17.21
N GLN A 215 3.89 14.65 -17.41
CA GLN A 215 3.84 16.06 -17.05
C GLN A 215 3.99 16.27 -15.54
N LEU A 216 3.20 15.54 -14.73
CA LEU A 216 3.27 15.60 -13.27
C LEU A 216 4.66 15.20 -12.74
N ALA A 217 5.33 14.24 -13.39
CA ALA A 217 6.70 13.87 -13.02
C ALA A 217 7.70 15.02 -13.26
N ARG A 218 7.54 15.79 -14.36
CA ARG A 218 8.37 16.97 -14.62
C ARG A 218 8.10 18.09 -13.61
N GLU A 219 6.83 18.32 -13.27
CA GLU A 219 6.43 19.28 -12.24
C GLU A 219 7.03 18.91 -10.87
N GLN A 220 6.92 17.65 -10.46
CA GLN A 220 7.55 17.14 -9.23
C GLN A 220 9.06 17.39 -9.23
N GLN A 221 9.75 17.11 -10.34
CA GLN A 221 11.19 17.34 -10.48
C GLN A 221 11.53 18.83 -10.36
N GLN A 222 10.70 19.71 -10.91
CA GLN A 222 10.89 21.15 -10.79
C GLN A 222 10.72 21.62 -9.34
N CYS A 223 9.65 21.19 -8.65
CA CYS A 223 9.45 21.51 -7.22
C CYS A 223 10.63 21.04 -6.37
N HIS A 224 11.19 19.85 -6.64
CA HIS A 224 12.38 19.35 -5.95
C HIS A 224 13.61 20.24 -6.16
N LYS A 225 13.82 20.74 -7.38
CA LYS A 225 14.93 21.67 -7.68
C LYS A 225 14.77 23.00 -6.95
N GLU A 226 13.57 23.54 -6.90
CA GLU A 226 13.27 24.79 -6.18
C GLU A 226 13.46 24.61 -4.67
N LEU A 227 13.00 23.49 -4.11
CA LEU A 227 13.21 23.13 -2.71
C LEU A 227 14.70 22.98 -2.38
N GLN A 228 15.50 22.36 -3.26
CA GLN A 228 16.95 22.29 -3.12
C GLN A 228 17.59 23.68 -3.07
N GLN A 229 17.19 24.60 -3.96
CA GLN A 229 17.71 25.97 -3.98
C GLN A 229 17.35 26.72 -2.69
N ALA A 230 16.15 26.52 -2.15
CA ALA A 230 15.74 27.12 -0.90
C ALA A 230 16.57 26.63 0.30
N TYR A 231 16.90 25.34 0.37
CA TYR A 231 17.81 24.82 1.41
C TYR A 231 19.22 25.42 1.31
N CYS A 232 19.75 25.56 0.09
CA CYS A 232 21.04 26.22 -0.13
C CYS A 232 21.03 27.68 0.36
N GLU A 233 19.95 28.41 0.07
CA GLU A 233 19.79 29.79 0.52
C GLU A 233 19.63 29.88 2.04
N LEU A 234 18.83 29.00 2.66
CA LEU A 234 18.70 28.93 4.11
C LEU A 234 20.07 28.72 4.79
N SER A 235 20.86 27.76 4.31
CA SER A 235 22.19 27.52 4.86
C SER A 235 23.14 28.72 4.68
N ARG A 236 23.02 29.43 3.55
CA ARG A 236 23.73 30.70 3.34
C ARG A 236 23.32 31.74 4.38
N ARG A 237 22.02 31.91 4.67
CA ARG A 237 21.54 32.86 5.69
C ARG A 237 22.00 32.50 7.10
N ILE A 238 22.01 31.22 7.44
CA ILE A 238 22.59 30.72 8.71
C ILE A 238 24.06 31.12 8.79
N SER A 239 24.84 30.87 7.72
CA SER A 239 26.26 31.22 7.69
C SER A 239 26.50 32.74 7.79
N GLU A 240 25.66 33.56 7.16
CA GLU A 240 25.72 35.02 7.25
C GLU A 240 25.43 35.50 8.68
N HIS A 241 24.45 34.89 9.35
CA HIS A 241 24.11 35.17 10.74
C HIS A 241 25.24 34.77 11.69
N ASP A 242 25.79 33.56 11.58
CA ASP A 242 26.90 33.07 12.40
C ASP A 242 28.13 34.00 12.28
N GLN A 243 28.41 34.50 11.07
CA GLN A 243 29.47 35.49 10.85
C GLN A 243 29.18 36.83 11.52
N CYS A 244 27.92 37.29 11.50
CA CYS A 244 27.50 38.51 12.18
C CYS A 244 27.57 38.37 13.71
N GLU A 245 27.17 37.22 14.27
CA GLU A 245 27.30 36.91 15.68
C GLU A 245 28.77 36.90 16.10
N TRP A 246 29.62 36.21 15.34
CA TRP A 246 31.05 36.10 15.63
C TRP A 246 31.74 37.47 15.63
N ARG A 247 31.34 38.37 14.72
CA ARG A 247 31.86 39.74 14.62
C ARG A 247 31.18 40.74 15.57
N ARG A 248 30.17 40.33 16.35
CA ARG A 248 29.35 41.18 17.23
C ARG A 248 28.79 42.43 16.53
N MET A 249 28.19 42.23 15.36
CA MET A 249 27.62 43.32 14.57
C MET A 249 26.18 43.63 14.99
N ASP A 250 25.78 44.91 15.02
CA ASP A 250 24.43 45.37 15.41
C ASP A 250 23.30 44.96 14.44
N LYS A 251 23.59 44.16 13.41
CA LYS A 251 22.64 43.72 12.38
C LYS A 251 22.06 42.32 12.62
N MET A 252 22.25 41.78 13.82
CA MET A 252 21.84 40.42 14.19
C MET A 252 20.32 40.19 14.04
N GLU A 253 19.49 41.18 14.39
CA GLU A 253 18.03 41.08 14.25
C GLU A 253 17.59 40.92 12.78
N LEU A 254 18.29 41.61 11.86
CA LEU A 254 18.01 41.53 10.42
C LEU A 254 18.45 40.19 9.82
N THR A 255 19.59 39.64 10.25
CA THR A 255 20.04 38.32 9.77
C THR A 255 19.20 37.18 10.35
N LEU A 256 18.73 37.30 11.59
CA LEU A 256 17.74 36.38 12.17
C LEU A 256 16.40 36.42 11.42
N GLN A 257 15.93 37.61 11.04
CA GLN A 257 14.72 37.72 10.24
C GLN A 257 14.90 37.07 8.86
N ALA A 258 16.06 37.27 8.22
CA ALA A 258 16.36 36.62 6.94
C ALA A 258 16.42 35.09 7.02
N ILE A 259 16.86 34.52 8.16
CA ILE A 259 16.76 33.08 8.42
C ILE A 259 15.30 32.65 8.49
N LYS A 260 14.48 33.33 9.30
CA LYS A 260 13.05 33.00 9.43
C LYS A 260 12.31 33.06 8.10
N ASP A 261 12.57 34.09 7.30
CA ASP A 261 11.97 34.23 5.97
C ASP A 261 12.39 33.08 5.02
N ALA A 262 13.64 32.62 5.13
CA ALA A 262 14.14 31.47 4.37
C ALA A 262 13.59 30.13 4.89
N GLU A 263 13.41 29.96 6.21
CA GLU A 263 12.75 28.80 6.83
C GLU A 263 11.29 28.71 6.36
N ASP A 264 10.54 29.82 6.40
CA ASP A 264 9.18 29.90 5.90
C ASP A 264 9.09 29.53 4.42
N GLN A 265 10.07 29.94 3.61
CA GLN A 265 10.13 29.60 2.19
C GLN A 265 10.40 28.11 1.97
N VAL A 266 11.29 27.49 2.75
CA VAL A 266 11.55 26.05 2.72
C VAL A 266 10.29 25.28 3.11
N ASP A 267 9.61 25.67 4.19
CA ASP A 267 8.38 25.02 4.65
C ASP A 267 7.26 25.06 3.61
N ARG A 268 7.09 26.20 2.93
CA ARG A 268 6.13 26.33 1.81
C ARG A 268 6.48 25.40 0.66
N LEU A 269 7.74 25.40 0.21
CA LEU A 269 8.19 24.56 -0.91
C LEU A 269 8.14 23.06 -0.57
N GLN A 270 8.39 22.66 0.69
CA GLN A 270 8.17 21.29 1.13
C GLN A 270 6.71 20.86 0.97
N GLN A 271 5.76 21.72 1.37
CA GLN A 271 4.34 21.42 1.22
C GLN A 271 3.94 21.32 -0.26
N GLU A 272 4.47 22.18 -1.11
CA GLU A 272 4.23 22.13 -2.56
C GLU A 272 4.83 20.87 -3.20
N ALA A 273 6.06 20.51 -2.84
CA ALA A 273 6.72 19.29 -3.30
C ALA A 273 5.92 18.03 -2.89
N ARG A 274 5.42 17.97 -1.65
CA ARG A 274 4.57 16.88 -1.17
C ARG A 274 3.26 16.78 -1.95
N LYS A 275 2.59 17.91 -2.20
CA LYS A 275 1.36 17.93 -3.03
C LYS A 275 1.62 17.45 -4.45
N ALA A 276 2.75 17.84 -5.04
CA ALA A 276 3.13 17.39 -6.38
C ALA A 276 3.43 15.88 -6.40
N GLU A 277 4.09 15.35 -5.37
CA GLU A 277 4.32 13.91 -5.22
C GLU A 277 3.01 13.12 -5.05
N GLU A 278 2.09 13.61 -4.21
CA GLU A 278 0.76 13.00 -4.03
C GLU A 278 -0.06 13.00 -5.33
N ALA A 279 -0.05 14.10 -6.08
CA ALA A 279 -0.75 14.21 -7.36
C ALA A 279 -0.18 13.22 -8.40
N LEU A 280 1.14 13.09 -8.46
CA LEU A 280 1.81 12.10 -9.32
C LEU A 280 1.48 10.67 -8.89
N ALA A 281 1.47 10.38 -7.59
CA ALA A 281 1.14 9.07 -7.05
C ALA A 281 -0.31 8.67 -7.38
N LEU A 282 -1.26 9.59 -7.22
CA LEU A 282 -2.67 9.39 -7.60
C LEU A 282 -2.81 9.13 -9.11
N ALA A 283 -2.13 9.89 -9.96
CA ALA A 283 -2.19 9.69 -11.41
C ALA A 283 -1.62 8.33 -11.83
N ARG A 284 -0.51 7.89 -11.21
CA ARG A 284 0.05 6.55 -11.43
C ARG A 284 -0.89 5.44 -10.96
N LEU A 285 -1.56 5.63 -9.81
CA LEU A 285 -2.54 4.68 -9.30
C LEU A 285 -3.72 4.52 -10.25
N VAL A 286 -4.30 5.63 -10.74
CA VAL A 286 -5.42 5.62 -11.69
C VAL A 286 -5.03 4.91 -13.00
N LEU A 287 -3.81 5.15 -13.50
CA LEU A 287 -3.30 4.45 -14.66
C LEU A 287 -3.23 2.93 -14.43
N ARG A 288 -2.72 2.51 -13.26
CA ARG A 288 -2.57 1.10 -12.89
C ARG A 288 -3.90 0.36 -12.70
N GLU A 289 -4.88 0.99 -12.06
CA GLU A 289 -6.20 0.37 -11.85
C GLU A 289 -6.89 0.03 -13.17
N GLN A 290 -6.63 0.81 -14.22
CA GLN A 290 -7.27 0.67 -15.52
C GLN A 290 -6.50 -0.25 -16.47
N THR A 291 -5.16 -0.34 -16.38
CA THR A 291 -4.40 -1.25 -17.26
C THR A 291 -4.51 -2.72 -16.87
N GLN A 292 -5.18 -3.07 -15.75
CA GLN A 292 -5.20 -4.43 -15.19
C GLN A 292 -3.80 -5.04 -15.02
N ASP A 293 -2.76 -4.20 -14.98
CA ASP A 293 -1.41 -4.61 -14.64
C ASP A 293 -1.37 -4.85 -13.13
N GLY A 294 -1.63 -6.11 -12.80
CA GLY A 294 -1.37 -6.68 -11.49
C GLY A 294 0.06 -6.39 -11.08
N GLU A 295 0.20 -5.81 -9.89
CA GLU A 295 1.46 -5.66 -9.14
C GLU A 295 2.73 -5.45 -9.98
N GLU A 296 2.98 -4.20 -10.39
CA GLU A 296 4.34 -3.68 -10.20
C GLU A 296 4.61 -3.73 -8.69
N GLU A 297 5.00 -4.91 -8.18
CA GLU A 297 5.57 -5.03 -6.85
C GLU A 297 6.73 -4.05 -6.81
N ALA A 298 6.60 -3.01 -5.99
CA ALA A 298 7.60 -1.97 -5.87
C ALA A 298 8.98 -2.62 -5.73
N GLN A 299 9.78 -2.52 -6.80
CA GLN A 299 11.02 -3.27 -6.97
C GLN A 299 11.94 -2.99 -5.78
N GLY A 300 12.57 -4.05 -5.25
CA GLY A 300 13.53 -3.96 -4.14
C GLY A 300 13.30 -4.94 -2.99
N LEU A 301 14.21 -4.89 -2.02
CA LEU A 301 14.10 -5.64 -0.78
C LEU A 301 13.00 -4.98 0.09
N LYS A 302 12.12 -5.78 0.67
CA LYS A 302 11.09 -5.31 1.62
C LYS A 302 11.54 -5.74 3.02
N CYS A 303 11.57 -4.83 3.98
CA CYS A 303 11.92 -5.14 5.37
C CYS A 303 11.24 -4.19 6.36
N GLN A 304 11.14 -4.60 7.62
CA GLN A 304 10.69 -3.73 8.71
C GLN A 304 11.86 -2.92 9.28
N VAL A 305 11.58 -1.82 9.99
CA VAL A 305 12.63 -1.02 10.66
C VAL A 305 13.47 -1.88 11.61
N THR A 306 12.85 -2.84 12.30
CA THR A 306 13.55 -3.77 13.22
C THR A 306 14.53 -4.70 12.51
N GLU A 307 14.34 -4.96 11.22
CA GLU A 307 15.15 -5.87 10.41
C GLU A 307 16.30 -5.12 9.70
N LEU A 308 16.29 -3.78 9.69
CA LEU A 308 17.29 -2.97 8.96
C LEU A 308 18.73 -3.30 9.34
N HIS A 309 19.00 -3.59 10.62
CA HIS A 309 20.36 -3.99 11.03
C HIS A 309 20.80 -5.28 10.35
N ASP A 310 19.93 -6.29 10.30
CA ASP A 310 20.26 -7.59 9.71
C ASP A 310 20.34 -7.50 8.18
N VAL A 311 19.48 -6.69 7.56
CA VAL A 311 19.49 -6.47 6.10
C VAL A 311 20.71 -5.66 5.66
N LEU A 312 21.00 -4.54 6.31
CA LEU A 312 22.04 -3.61 5.84
C LEU A 312 23.44 -3.94 6.38
N MET A 313 23.56 -4.29 7.66
CA MET A 313 24.86 -4.46 8.31
C MET A 313 25.41 -5.87 8.12
N LYS A 314 24.54 -6.87 8.30
CA LYS A 314 24.92 -8.29 8.20
C LYS A 314 24.71 -8.88 6.82
N ASP A 315 23.95 -8.20 5.95
CA ASP A 315 23.49 -8.71 4.65
C ASP A 315 22.95 -10.15 4.76
N VAL A 316 21.99 -10.36 5.68
CA VAL A 316 21.41 -11.69 5.88
C VAL A 316 20.78 -12.18 4.59
N GLY A 317 21.27 -13.31 4.08
CA GLY A 317 20.86 -13.87 2.79
C GLY A 317 21.67 -13.38 1.59
N ASN A 318 22.71 -12.58 1.82
CA ASN A 318 23.68 -12.13 0.83
C ASN A 318 23.07 -11.41 -0.38
N ARG A 319 21.98 -10.68 -0.16
CA ARG A 319 21.16 -10.11 -1.24
C ARG A 319 21.78 -8.83 -1.77
N ILE A 320 22.41 -8.03 -0.90
CA ILE A 320 23.07 -6.79 -1.31
C ILE A 320 24.36 -7.12 -2.05
N GLN A 321 25.18 -8.03 -1.52
CA GLN A 321 26.42 -8.45 -2.19
C GLN A 321 26.16 -9.11 -3.54
N ALA A 322 25.11 -9.93 -3.66
CA ALA A 322 24.76 -10.60 -4.92
C ALA A 322 24.28 -9.63 -6.01
N ASP A 323 23.62 -8.52 -5.64
CA ASP A 323 23.19 -7.49 -6.59
C ASP A 323 24.36 -6.55 -6.98
N GLY A 324 25.25 -6.24 -6.02
CA GLY A 324 26.45 -5.43 -6.23
C GLY A 324 26.22 -3.92 -6.24
N ARG A 325 24.96 -3.47 -6.25
CA ARG A 325 24.61 -2.04 -6.06
C ARG A 325 24.49 -1.67 -4.59
N TRP A 326 24.70 -0.39 -4.32
CA TRP A 326 24.69 0.16 -2.96
C TRP A 326 23.23 0.37 -2.56
N PRO A 327 22.81 0.03 -1.33
CA PRO A 327 21.40 0.05 -0.98
C PRO A 327 20.89 1.48 -0.76
N LEU A 328 19.68 1.73 -1.27
CA LEU A 328 18.87 2.92 -1.04
C LEU A 328 17.68 2.54 -0.15
N VAL A 329 17.75 2.94 1.11
CA VAL A 329 16.66 2.78 2.08
C VAL A 329 15.57 3.80 1.79
N ILE A 330 14.41 3.32 1.38
CA ILE A 330 13.22 4.11 1.10
C ILE A 330 12.30 4.00 2.31
N ASP A 331 12.23 5.07 3.10
CA ASP A 331 11.40 5.15 4.29
C ASP A 331 10.72 6.54 4.43
N PRO A 332 9.48 6.69 3.94
CA PRO A 332 8.72 7.92 4.10
C PRO A 332 8.46 8.34 5.55
N SER A 333 8.54 7.41 6.51
CA SER A 333 8.31 7.74 7.93
C SER A 333 9.52 8.38 8.62
N GLY A 334 10.72 8.24 8.05
CA GLY A 334 11.98 8.71 8.63
C GLY A 334 12.45 7.92 9.86
N GLN A 335 11.81 6.79 10.19
CA GLN A 335 12.24 5.91 11.28
C GLN A 335 13.59 5.25 10.99
N ALA A 336 13.87 4.88 9.74
CA ALA A 336 15.13 4.30 9.30
C ALA A 336 16.30 5.29 9.42
N ALA A 337 16.09 6.55 9.04
CA ALA A 337 17.07 7.62 9.22
C ALA A 337 17.39 7.80 10.72
N THR A 338 16.35 7.85 11.56
CA THR A 338 16.49 7.94 13.02
C THR A 338 17.24 6.73 13.58
N PHE A 339 16.85 5.53 13.17
CA PHE A 339 17.49 4.28 13.56
C PHE A 339 18.98 4.29 13.24
N LEU A 340 19.36 4.64 12.01
CA LEU A 340 20.75 4.68 11.56
C LEU A 340 21.59 5.73 12.28
N ARG A 341 21.01 6.88 12.67
CA ARG A 341 21.69 7.90 13.49
C ARG A 341 22.06 7.39 14.89
N TYR A 342 21.26 6.47 15.46
CA TYR A 342 21.54 5.84 16.75
C TYR A 342 22.40 4.57 16.63
N GLN A 343 22.67 4.09 15.41
CA GLN A 343 23.66 3.04 15.16
C GLN A 343 25.06 3.64 15.08
N ASP A 344 26.09 2.79 15.22
CA ASP A 344 27.48 3.19 15.06
C ASP A 344 27.85 3.44 13.58
N THR A 345 27.31 4.51 13.01
CA THR A 345 27.50 4.91 11.61
C THR A 345 28.17 6.27 11.50
N ASN A 346 28.89 6.49 10.40
CA ASN A 346 29.31 7.82 9.99
C ASN A 346 28.16 8.43 9.18
N TYR A 347 27.45 9.39 9.78
CA TYR A 347 26.23 9.93 9.20
C TYR A 347 26.47 11.28 8.52
N VAL A 348 26.04 11.41 7.27
CA VAL A 348 26.15 12.63 6.47
C VAL A 348 24.75 13.10 6.10
N ASP A 349 24.32 14.19 6.74
CA ASP A 349 23.13 14.93 6.31
C ASP A 349 23.44 15.69 5.03
N THR A 350 22.84 15.31 3.91
CA THR A 350 23.15 15.90 2.60
C THR A 350 22.44 17.23 2.35
N VAL A 351 21.39 17.53 3.10
CA VAL A 351 20.71 18.83 3.02
C VAL A 351 21.61 19.92 3.61
N ASN A 352 22.48 19.57 4.55
CA ASN A 352 23.49 20.48 5.08
C ASN A 352 24.68 20.62 4.10
N PRO A 353 24.87 21.77 3.43
CA PRO A 353 25.97 21.95 2.49
C PRO A 353 27.35 21.95 3.16
N GLU A 354 27.44 22.21 4.47
CA GLU A 354 28.69 22.06 5.22
C GLU A 354 29.20 20.62 5.18
N HIS A 355 28.28 19.65 5.28
CA HIS A 355 28.61 18.23 5.23
C HIS A 355 29.00 17.78 3.81
N LEU A 356 28.43 18.41 2.78
CA LEU A 356 28.75 18.14 1.38
C LEU A 356 30.05 18.81 0.91
N ARG A 357 30.72 19.61 1.74
CA ARG A 357 32.03 20.17 1.39
C ARG A 357 33.00 19.04 1.06
N PRO A 358 33.80 19.15 -0.02
CA PRO A 358 34.70 18.07 -0.46
C PRO A 358 35.59 17.54 0.68
N GLU A 359 36.06 18.44 1.54
CA GLU A 359 36.92 18.07 2.67
C GLU A 359 36.19 17.33 3.79
N ARG A 360 34.96 17.73 4.10
CA ARG A 360 34.14 17.05 5.11
C ARG A 360 33.73 15.67 4.62
N MET A 361 33.35 15.56 3.35
CA MET A 361 33.02 14.30 2.71
C MET A 361 34.24 13.36 2.64
N ARG A 362 35.43 13.88 2.29
CA ARG A 362 36.69 13.13 2.34
C ARG A 362 36.98 12.58 3.73
N LEU A 363 36.90 13.41 4.77
CA LEU A 363 37.15 12.98 6.15
C LEU A 363 36.09 11.99 6.65
N ALA A 364 34.82 12.18 6.29
CA ALA A 364 33.75 11.24 6.62
C ALA A 364 34.01 9.86 6.00
N LEU A 365 34.45 9.82 4.73
CA LEU A 365 34.82 8.58 4.06
C LEU A 365 36.06 7.94 4.70
N LEU A 366 37.12 8.71 4.96
CA LEU A 366 38.34 8.22 5.61
C LEU A 366 38.07 7.68 7.02
N GLY A 367 37.25 8.38 7.81
CA GLY A 367 36.82 7.91 9.12
C GLY A 367 36.05 6.59 9.03
N ALA A 368 35.12 6.48 8.08
CA ALA A 368 34.34 5.27 7.87
C ALA A 368 35.23 4.08 7.46
N LEU A 369 36.17 4.30 6.52
CA LEU A 369 37.13 3.28 6.07
C LEU A 369 38.08 2.84 7.19
N ARG A 370 38.65 3.78 7.95
CA ARG A 370 39.60 3.48 9.03
C ARG A 370 38.98 2.61 10.13
N TYR A 371 37.74 2.91 10.50
CA TYR A 371 37.05 2.21 11.58
C TYR A 371 36.20 1.03 11.06
N GLY A 372 36.05 0.86 9.75
CA GLY A 372 35.15 -0.13 9.16
C GLY A 372 33.68 0.16 9.46
N LYS A 373 33.33 1.43 9.70
CA LYS A 373 31.97 1.84 10.03
C LYS A 373 31.15 2.06 8.77
N PRO A 374 29.84 1.79 8.80
CA PRO A 374 28.97 2.16 7.70
C PRO A 374 28.93 3.68 7.53
N LEU A 375 29.06 4.15 6.29
CA LEU A 375 28.79 5.53 5.93
C LEU A 375 27.32 5.63 5.49
N VAL A 376 26.62 6.69 5.88
CA VAL A 376 25.20 6.89 5.54
C VAL A 376 25.02 8.27 4.97
N PHE A 377 24.45 8.36 3.76
CA PHE A 377 24.00 9.62 3.18
C PHE A 377 22.47 9.74 3.32
N ASP A 378 22.04 10.74 4.10
CA ASP A 378 20.63 11.08 4.25
C ASP A 378 20.22 12.10 3.20
N LEU A 379 19.45 11.65 2.21
CA LEU A 379 18.94 12.46 1.10
C LEU A 379 17.66 13.21 1.48
N HIS A 380 17.06 12.94 2.66
CA HIS A 380 15.79 13.53 3.06
C HIS A 380 14.69 13.37 1.97
N GLU A 381 13.91 14.41 1.73
CA GLU A 381 12.82 14.51 0.75
C GLU A 381 13.33 15.03 -0.61
N VAL A 382 14.65 15.23 -0.80
CA VAL A 382 15.20 15.84 -2.02
C VAL A 382 16.17 14.88 -2.70
N ASP A 383 16.13 14.77 -4.03
CA ASP A 383 17.12 13.99 -4.75
C ASP A 383 18.47 14.74 -4.83
N LEU A 384 19.32 14.49 -3.84
CA LEU A 384 20.70 14.97 -3.79
C LEU A 384 21.71 13.92 -4.25
N PHE A 385 21.24 12.77 -4.74
CA PHE A 385 22.12 11.68 -5.16
C PHE A 385 23.11 12.11 -6.26
N PRO A 386 22.73 12.87 -7.32
CA PRO A 386 23.70 13.33 -8.32
C PRO A 386 24.79 14.27 -7.78
N ALA A 387 24.51 14.99 -6.68
CA ALA A 387 25.52 15.83 -6.03
C ALA A 387 26.51 14.98 -5.23
N VAL A 388 26.01 14.00 -4.47
CA VAL A 388 26.83 13.05 -3.70
C VAL A 388 27.67 12.18 -4.63
N GLN A 389 27.07 11.64 -5.70
CA GLN A 389 27.73 10.80 -6.69
C GLN A 389 28.95 11.52 -7.31
N ARG A 390 28.79 12.75 -7.80
CA ARG A 390 29.91 13.54 -8.36
C ARG A 390 31.06 13.71 -7.37
N GLN A 391 30.76 13.88 -6.09
CA GLN A 391 31.79 14.03 -5.06
C GLN A 391 32.46 12.71 -4.71
N LEU A 392 31.72 11.59 -4.70
CA LEU A 392 32.31 10.27 -4.53
C LEU A 392 33.17 9.86 -5.73
N GLU A 393 32.76 10.19 -6.95
CA GLU A 393 33.53 9.95 -8.18
C GLU A 393 34.83 10.79 -8.20
N ALA A 394 34.80 12.03 -7.72
CA ALA A 394 36.00 12.86 -7.56
C ALA A 394 37.03 12.27 -6.56
N VAL A 395 36.62 11.30 -5.76
CA VAL A 395 37.37 10.67 -4.66
C VAL A 395 37.84 9.25 -5.03
N GLN A 396 37.45 8.73 -6.19
CA GLN A 396 37.44 7.28 -6.49
C GLN A 396 38.75 6.62 -6.92
N GLU A 397 39.90 7.29 -7.00
CA GLU A 397 41.08 6.65 -7.60
C GLU A 397 41.91 5.74 -6.66
N ARG A 398 41.80 5.89 -5.33
CA ARG A 398 42.33 5.00 -4.26
C ARG A 398 42.11 5.68 -2.91
N TYR A 399 41.65 5.00 -1.86
CA TYR A 399 41.49 5.67 -0.55
C TYR A 399 42.80 6.27 0.00
N LEU A 400 43.95 5.70 -0.40
CA LEU A 400 45.27 6.22 -0.04
C LEU A 400 45.59 7.57 -0.71
N SER A 401 45.03 7.88 -1.89
CA SER A 401 45.21 9.19 -2.53
C SER A 401 44.43 10.30 -1.83
N LEU A 402 43.49 9.93 -0.95
CA LEU A 402 42.73 10.87 -0.14
C LEU A 402 43.50 11.36 1.08
N LEU A 403 44.56 10.65 1.50
CA LEU A 403 45.34 11.01 2.67
C LEU A 403 46.17 12.25 2.40
N ARG A 404 46.11 13.23 3.30
CA ARG A 404 46.93 14.45 3.23
C ARG A 404 47.94 14.48 4.37
N PRO A 405 49.14 15.05 4.15
CA PRO A 405 50.12 15.23 5.22
C PRO A 405 49.61 16.04 6.42
N THR A 406 48.59 16.87 6.21
CA THR A 406 47.98 17.74 7.22
C THR A 406 46.92 17.04 8.10
N ASP A 407 46.53 15.80 7.77
CA ASP A 407 45.43 15.10 8.48
C ASP A 407 45.83 14.61 9.88
N GLY A 408 47.13 14.61 10.19
CA GLY A 408 47.65 14.15 11.47
C GLY A 408 47.93 12.65 11.52
N PRO A 409 48.53 12.17 12.63
CA PRO A 409 49.03 10.79 12.75
C PRO A 409 47.92 9.74 12.74
N GLU A 410 46.70 10.15 13.01
CA GLU A 410 45.53 9.28 13.11
C GLU A 410 45.03 8.78 11.74
N TYR A 411 45.40 9.46 10.65
CA TYR A 411 45.15 9.02 9.28
C TYR A 411 46.41 8.50 8.59
N SER A 412 47.42 8.05 9.35
CA SER A 412 48.59 7.40 8.73
C SER A 412 48.16 6.11 8.01
N PRO A 413 48.81 5.74 6.89
CA PRO A 413 48.45 4.54 6.12
C PRO A 413 48.38 3.26 6.97
N THR A 414 49.21 3.17 8.02
CA THR A 414 49.25 2.05 8.98
C THR A 414 48.01 1.92 9.87
N GLN A 415 47.16 2.94 9.95
CA GLN A 415 45.91 2.92 10.73
C GLN A 415 44.75 2.27 9.97
N PHE A 416 44.90 2.00 8.67
CA PHE A 416 43.89 1.36 7.83
C PHE A 416 44.16 -0.15 7.78
N GLN A 417 43.36 -0.91 8.54
CA GLN A 417 43.48 -2.36 8.63
C GLN A 417 42.59 -3.03 7.60
N GLU A 418 43.13 -3.98 6.83
CA GLU A 418 42.39 -4.72 5.79
C GLU A 418 41.11 -5.37 6.32
N ALA A 419 41.20 -6.02 7.49
CA ALA A 419 40.04 -6.59 8.16
C ALA A 419 38.91 -5.57 8.42
N ARG A 420 39.22 -4.29 8.68
CA ARG A 420 38.19 -3.25 8.89
C ARG A 420 37.65 -2.71 7.56
N LEU A 421 38.50 -2.64 6.53
CA LEU A 421 38.08 -2.22 5.19
C LEU A 421 37.04 -3.18 4.62
N GLU A 422 37.14 -4.49 4.89
CA GLU A 422 36.13 -5.48 4.50
C GLU A 422 34.75 -5.26 5.14
N HIS A 423 34.70 -4.63 6.32
CA HIS A 423 33.47 -4.32 7.03
C HIS A 423 32.85 -2.98 6.61
N PHE A 424 33.57 -2.15 5.84
CA PHE A 424 33.02 -0.89 5.34
C PHE A 424 31.78 -1.16 4.47
N ARG A 425 30.76 -0.34 4.70
CA ARG A 425 29.51 -0.33 3.96
C ARG A 425 29.11 1.12 3.72
N LEU A 426 28.31 1.36 2.70
CA LEU A 426 27.72 2.68 2.48
C LEU A 426 26.29 2.51 2.01
N PHE A 427 25.43 3.33 2.60
CA PHE A 427 24.00 3.31 2.38
C PHE A 427 23.50 4.71 2.05
N PHE A 428 22.40 4.76 1.30
CA PHE A 428 21.64 5.97 1.06
C PHE A 428 20.28 5.83 1.75
N VAL A 429 19.76 6.91 2.32
CA VAL A 429 18.44 6.94 2.94
C VAL A 429 17.63 8.08 2.33
N THR A 430 16.37 7.83 2.02
CA THR A 430 15.46 8.86 1.51
C THR A 430 14.07 8.69 2.08
N LYS A 431 13.39 9.84 2.26
CA LYS A 431 11.97 9.91 2.62
C LYS A 431 11.07 9.96 1.38
N ALA A 432 11.63 10.17 0.19
CA ALA A 432 10.87 10.16 -1.05
C ALA A 432 10.29 8.75 -1.27
N GLN A 433 8.96 8.64 -1.43
CA GLN A 433 8.30 7.34 -1.57
C GLN A 433 8.65 6.66 -2.90
N TRP A 434 8.89 7.50 -3.92
CA TRP A 434 9.20 7.11 -5.28
C TRP A 434 10.46 7.83 -5.76
N PRO A 435 11.65 7.33 -5.40
CA PRO A 435 12.90 7.89 -5.89
C PRO A 435 12.96 7.85 -7.43
N PRO A 436 13.70 8.78 -8.07
CA PRO A 436 13.84 8.82 -9.52
C PRO A 436 14.34 7.49 -10.11
N ALA A 437 13.85 7.14 -11.31
CA ALA A 437 14.21 5.88 -11.96
C ALA A 437 15.73 5.74 -12.20
N GLU A 438 16.40 6.86 -12.52
CA GLU A 438 17.86 6.93 -12.68
C GLU A 438 18.59 6.48 -11.41
N GLN A 439 18.09 6.89 -10.24
CA GLN A 439 18.65 6.49 -8.95
C GLN A 439 18.43 4.99 -8.68
N LEU A 440 17.26 4.46 -9.02
CA LEU A 440 16.91 3.04 -8.83
C LEU A 440 17.64 2.09 -9.80
N GLN A 441 18.19 2.61 -10.89
CA GLN A 441 19.08 1.85 -11.77
C GLN A 441 20.44 1.62 -11.10
N VAL A 442 20.98 2.66 -10.44
CA VAL A 442 22.33 2.64 -9.84
C VAL A 442 22.34 2.08 -8.40
N LEU A 443 21.25 2.29 -7.64
CA LEU A 443 21.12 1.85 -6.25
C LEU A 443 20.12 0.70 -6.11
N LEU A 444 20.35 -0.16 -5.13
CA LEU A 444 19.44 -1.26 -4.78
C LEU A 444 18.33 -0.74 -3.85
N PRO A 445 17.05 -0.68 -4.28
CA PRO A 445 15.97 -0.25 -3.39
C PRO A 445 15.76 -1.22 -2.22
N VAL A 446 15.71 -0.67 -1.01
CA VAL A 446 15.33 -1.33 0.25
C VAL A 446 14.17 -0.57 0.86
N ARG A 447 12.96 -1.10 0.73
CA ARG A 447 11.71 -0.46 1.13
C ARG A 447 11.35 -0.86 2.56
N VAL A 448 11.21 0.15 3.41
CA VAL A 448 10.76 -0.02 4.77
C VAL A 448 9.25 -0.14 4.79
N GLN A 449 8.75 -1.28 5.26
CA GLN A 449 7.33 -1.49 5.46
C GLN A 449 6.93 -0.93 6.82
N LEU A 450 5.93 -0.05 6.81
CA LEU A 450 5.25 0.33 8.03
C LEU A 450 4.41 -0.87 8.48
N PRO A 451 4.47 -1.25 9.77
CA PRO A 451 3.61 -2.31 10.28
C PRO A 451 2.17 -1.93 9.96
N GLY A 452 1.51 -2.74 9.13
CA GLY A 452 0.14 -2.48 8.74
C GLY A 452 -0.69 -2.30 10.00
N THR A 453 -1.35 -1.15 10.12
CA THR A 453 -2.48 -1.01 11.04
C THR A 453 -3.50 -2.04 10.60
N GLY A 454 -3.47 -3.22 11.22
CA GLY A 454 -4.53 -4.21 11.11
C GLY A 454 -5.82 -3.54 11.58
N LEU A 455 -6.71 -3.28 10.63
CA LEU A 455 -8.10 -2.91 10.87
C LEU A 455 -8.99 -3.98 10.24
#